data_AF-A0A7C5WPX1-F1
#
_entry.id   AF-A0A7C5WPX1-F1
#
_cell.length_a   1.000
_cell.length_b   1.000
_cell.length_c   1.000
_cell.angle_alpha   90.00
_cell.angle_beta   90.00
_cell.angle_gamma   90.00
#
_symmetry.space_group_name_H-M   'P 1'
#
loop_
_entity.id
_entity.type
_entity.pdbx_description
1 polymer ?
#
loop_
_entity_poly.entity_id
_entity_poly.type
_entity_poly.pdbx_seq_one_letter_code
_entity_poly.pdbx_strand_id
1 'polypeptide(L)'
;YFASNVPEPIIKDPLSIYSIATKRELLREKIKHRTEQMVQHGLIQEVEYLKNKYGTKPNSMKAIGIKETLGYLEGEYTKKELIELISVHTSQLAKRQETFNKTQFQSTKKLLADEIYQDILKA
;
A
#
# COMPACT_ATOMS: atom_id res chain seq x y z
N TYR A 1 25.74 19.76 -5.72
CA TYR A 1 24.89 20.37 -4.67
C TYR A 1 24.64 19.42 -3.52
N PHE A 2 23.88 18.32 -3.67
CA PHE A 2 23.60 17.38 -2.55
C PHE A 2 24.84 16.69 -1.97
N ALA A 3 25.90 16.47 -2.78
CA ALA A 3 27.18 15.95 -2.29
C ALA A 3 27.95 16.96 -1.41
N SER A 4 27.65 18.25 -1.52
CA SER A 4 28.33 19.34 -0.81
C SER A 4 27.46 19.95 0.31
N ASN A 5 26.17 19.61 0.34
CA ASN A 5 25.16 20.06 1.30
C ASN A 5 24.41 18.84 1.80
N VAL A 6 25.10 17.95 2.50
CA VAL A 6 24.47 16.78 3.12
C VAL A 6 23.55 17.31 4.23
N PRO A 7 22.23 17.11 4.15
CA PRO A 7 21.32 17.62 5.16
C PRO A 7 21.63 16.96 6.50
N GLU A 8 21.84 17.77 7.53
CA GLU A 8 22.00 17.26 8.89
C GLU A 8 20.66 16.71 9.39
N PRO A 9 20.62 15.49 9.94
CA PRO A 9 19.40 14.95 10.51
C PRO A 9 19.00 15.77 11.74
N ILE A 10 17.74 16.20 11.78
CA ILE A 10 17.16 16.93 12.91
C ILE A 10 17.18 16.06 14.17
N ILE A 11 16.89 14.77 14.01
CA ILE A 11 16.92 13.78 15.10
C ILE A 11 18.29 13.12 15.10
N LYS A 12 19.06 13.34 16.16
CA LYS A 12 20.41 12.79 16.35
C LYS A 12 20.41 11.47 17.09
N ASP A 13 19.37 11.22 17.89
CA ASP A 13 19.23 10.00 18.66
C ASP A 13 18.84 8.82 17.77
N PRO A 14 19.33 7.61 18.08
CA PRO A 14 18.94 6.41 17.35
C PRO A 14 17.43 6.15 17.53
N LEU A 15 16.71 6.11 16.42
CA LEU A 15 15.28 5.80 16.42
C LEU A 15 15.05 4.29 16.33
N SER A 16 14.18 3.77 17.19
CA SER A 16 13.69 2.40 17.06
C SER A 16 12.73 2.30 15.87
N ILE A 17 13.02 1.39 14.94
CA ILE A 17 12.19 1.12 13.77
C ILE A 17 11.44 -0.19 13.99
N TYR A 18 10.13 -0.17 13.77
CA TYR A 18 9.25 -1.31 13.95
C TYR A 18 8.58 -1.72 12.63
N SER A 19 8.30 -3.02 12.48
CA SER A 19 7.54 -3.57 11.37
C SER A 19 6.48 -4.54 11.87
N ILE A 20 5.24 -4.31 11.46
CA ILE A 20 4.10 -5.14 11.88
C ILE A 20 4.21 -6.51 11.20
N ALA A 21 4.37 -7.56 12.00
CA ALA A 21 4.36 -8.93 11.55
C ALA A 21 2.94 -9.39 11.23
N THR A 22 2.76 -10.05 10.10
CA THR A 22 1.51 -10.73 9.74
C THR A 22 1.81 -11.99 8.95
N LYS A 23 0.96 -13.01 9.11
CA LYS A 23 1.01 -14.21 8.25
C LYS A 23 0.61 -13.82 6.82
N ARG A 24 1.31 -14.37 5.84
CA ARG A 24 1.15 -14.00 4.43
C ARG A 24 -0.24 -14.35 3.87
N GLU A 25 -0.79 -15.49 4.28
CA GLU A 25 -2.13 -15.93 3.88
C GLU A 25 -3.20 -14.98 4.43
N LEU A 26 -3.16 -14.71 5.73
CA LEU A 26 -4.03 -13.73 6.38
C LEU A 26 -3.94 -12.34 5.74
N LEU A 27 -2.74 -11.90 5.35
CA LEU A 27 -2.58 -10.62 4.66
C LEU A 27 -3.30 -10.60 3.31
N ARG A 28 -3.21 -11.68 2.53
CA ARG A 28 -3.90 -11.78 1.24
C ARG A 28 -5.41 -11.81 1.41
N GLU A 29 -5.91 -12.53 2.42
CA GLU A 29 -7.34 -12.54 2.76
C GLU A 29 -7.84 -11.15 3.15
N LYS A 30 -7.11 -10.44 4.02
CA LYS A 30 -7.42 -9.05 4.40
C LYS A 30 -7.39 -8.11 3.21
N ILE A 31 -6.42 -8.25 2.30
CA ILE A 31 -6.33 -7.45 1.08
C ILE A 31 -7.56 -7.70 0.21
N LYS A 32 -7.92 -8.96 -0.04
CA LYS A 32 -9.09 -9.31 -0.84
C LYS A 32 -10.37 -8.76 -0.24
N HIS A 33 -10.59 -8.99 1.04
CA HIS A 33 -11.76 -8.50 1.76
C HIS A 33 -11.85 -6.96 1.73
N ARG A 34 -10.73 -6.26 1.94
CA ARG A 34 -10.67 -4.79 1.82
C ARG A 34 -11.00 -4.33 0.40
N THR A 35 -10.51 -5.01 -0.62
CA THR A 35 -10.83 -4.68 -2.03
C THR A 35 -12.32 -4.83 -2.32
N GLU A 36 -12.95 -5.92 -1.85
CA GLU A 36 -14.39 -6.13 -1.98
C GLU A 36 -15.17 -4.99 -1.31
N GLN A 37 -14.76 -4.60 -0.10
CA GLN A 37 -15.34 -3.45 0.59
C GLN A 37 -15.14 -2.13 -0.17
N MET A 38 -13.96 -1.87 -0.74
CA MET A 38 -13.71 -0.65 -1.52
C MET A 38 -14.69 -0.55 -2.70
N VAL A 39 -14.91 -1.65 -3.42
CA VAL A 39 -15.86 -1.71 -4.53
C VAL A 39 -17.30 -1.52 -4.02
N GLN A 40 -17.66 -2.10 -2.88
CA GLN A 40 -18.97 -1.89 -2.26
C GLN A 40 -19.18 -0.43 -1.81
N HIS A 41 -18.14 0.24 -1.32
CA HIS A 41 -18.18 1.63 -0.85
C HIS A 41 -18.05 2.67 -1.96
N GLY A 42 -18.02 2.26 -3.22
CA GLY A 42 -18.12 3.19 -4.35
C GLY A 42 -16.82 3.50 -5.09
N LEU A 43 -15.81 2.62 -5.02
CA LEU A 43 -14.55 2.78 -5.77
C LEU A 43 -14.79 3.06 -7.27
N ILE A 44 -15.74 2.36 -7.89
CA ILE A 44 -16.03 2.51 -9.33
C ILE A 44 -16.54 3.92 -9.64
N GLN A 45 -17.49 4.39 -8.84
CA GLN A 45 -18.09 5.72 -8.97
C GLN A 45 -17.05 6.82 -8.71
N GLU A 46 -16.19 6.64 -7.70
CA GLU A 46 -15.09 7.57 -7.42
C GLU A 46 -14.15 7.69 -8.62
N VAL A 47 -13.70 6.57 -9.18
CA VAL A 47 -12.76 6.57 -10.31
C VAL A 47 -13.41 7.10 -11.59
N GLU A 48 -14.68 6.78 -11.84
CA GLU A 48 -15.44 7.34 -12.96
C GLU A 48 -15.54 8.87 -12.85
N TYR A 49 -15.87 9.39 -11.66
CA TYR A 49 -15.87 10.83 -11.41
C TYR A 49 -14.50 11.46 -11.65
N LEU A 50 -13.43 10.85 -11.13
CA LEU A 50 -12.06 11.34 -11.31
C LEU A 50 -11.63 11.34 -12.78
N LYS A 51 -11.95 10.27 -13.53
CA LYS A 51 -11.71 10.16 -14.97
C LYS A 51 -12.40 11.30 -15.72
N ASN A 52 -13.67 11.56 -15.41
CA ASN A 52 -14.45 12.61 -16.08
C ASN A 52 -13.93 14.02 -15.74
N LYS A 53 -13.50 14.25 -14.50
CA LYS A 53 -13.04 15.56 -14.03
C LYS A 53 -11.62 15.92 -14.44
N TYR A 54 -10.71 14.95 -14.41
CA TYR A 54 -9.26 15.18 -14.56
C TYR A 54 -8.63 14.42 -15.73
N GLY A 55 -9.39 13.59 -16.44
CA GLY A 55 -8.87 12.69 -17.46
C GLY A 55 -7.99 11.58 -16.88
N THR A 56 -7.27 10.87 -17.74
CA THR A 56 -6.42 9.72 -17.38
C THR A 56 -4.93 10.03 -17.32
N LYS A 57 -4.52 11.26 -17.70
CA LYS A 57 -3.11 11.68 -17.78
C LYS A 57 -2.37 11.78 -16.43
N PRO A 58 -2.99 12.24 -15.33
CA PRO A 58 -2.27 12.43 -14.05
C PRO A 58 -1.62 11.14 -13.53
N ASN A 59 -0.47 11.25 -12.86
CA ASN A 59 0.23 10.07 -12.31
C ASN A 59 -0.60 9.33 -11.24
N SER A 60 -1.53 10.00 -10.55
CA SER A 60 -2.46 9.37 -9.62
C SER A 60 -3.33 8.30 -10.31
N MET A 61 -3.64 8.46 -11.60
CA MET A 61 -4.44 7.50 -12.36
C MET A 61 -3.73 6.16 -12.58
N LYS A 62 -2.42 6.09 -12.32
CA LYS A 62 -1.60 4.88 -12.41
C LYS A 62 -1.55 4.09 -11.09
N ALA A 63 -2.18 4.59 -10.03
CA ALA A 63 -2.23 3.90 -8.75
C ALA A 63 -2.99 2.57 -8.86
N ILE A 64 -2.58 1.58 -8.06
CA ILE A 64 -3.30 0.32 -7.89
C ILE A 64 -4.68 0.63 -7.29
N GLY A 65 -5.72 0.01 -7.80
CA GLY A 65 -7.12 0.35 -7.54
C GLY A 65 -7.69 1.18 -8.69
N ILE A 66 -7.05 2.32 -9.00
CA ILE A 66 -7.53 3.26 -10.02
C ILE A 66 -7.30 2.72 -11.41
N LYS A 67 -6.07 2.30 -11.74
CA LYS A 67 -5.74 1.81 -13.08
C LYS A 67 -6.58 0.59 -13.47
N GLU A 68 -6.86 -0.30 -12.51
CA GLU A 68 -7.71 -1.46 -12.75
C GLU A 68 -9.18 -1.04 -12.90
N THR A 69 -9.62 -0.06 -12.12
CA THR A 69 -11.00 0.43 -12.27
C THR A 69 -11.20 1.12 -13.62
N LEU A 70 -10.18 1.81 -14.15
CA LEU A 70 -10.22 2.40 -15.50
C LEU A 70 -10.38 1.33 -16.59
N GLY A 71 -9.63 0.22 -16.54
CA GLY A 71 -9.78 -0.88 -17.50
C GLY A 71 -11.15 -1.57 -17.40
N TYR A 72 -11.70 -1.71 -16.19
CA TYR A 72 -13.08 -2.16 -16.00
C TYR A 72 -14.10 -1.22 -16.67
N LEU A 73 -13.95 0.10 -16.49
CA LEU A 73 -14.81 1.10 -17.11
C LEU A 73 -14.69 1.13 -18.65
N GLU A 74 -13.59 0.60 -19.19
CA GLU A 74 -13.36 0.43 -20.63
C GLU A 74 -13.85 -0.92 -21.17
N GLY A 75 -14.38 -1.78 -20.29
CA GLY A 75 -14.94 -3.08 -20.67
C GLY A 75 -13.90 -4.19 -20.85
N GLU A 76 -12.66 -3.98 -20.40
CA GLU A 76 -11.57 -4.97 -20.56
C GLU A 76 -11.79 -6.24 -19.72
N TYR A 77 -12.53 -6.14 -18.62
CA TYR A 77 -12.82 -7.25 -17.71
C TYR A 77 -14.09 -7.00 -16.89
N THR A 78 -14.59 -8.08 -16.28
CA THR A 78 -15.75 -8.07 -15.39
C THR A 78 -15.44 -7.47 -14.02
N LYS A 79 -16.50 -7.16 -13.25
CA LYS A 79 -16.37 -6.68 -11.86
C LYS A 79 -15.64 -7.68 -10.95
N LYS A 80 -15.81 -8.98 -11.20
CA LYS A 80 -15.14 -10.04 -10.42
C LYS A 80 -13.63 -10.03 -10.70
N GLU A 81 -13.25 -9.90 -11.97
CA GLU A 81 -11.86 -9.80 -12.39
C GLU A 81 -11.20 -8.51 -11.92
N LEU A 82 -11.93 -7.38 -11.90
CA LEU A 82 -11.47 -6.13 -11.29
C LEU A 82 -11.03 -6.35 -9.82
N ILE A 83 -11.87 -6.98 -9.01
CA ILE A 83 -11.59 -7.27 -7.59
C ILE A 83 -10.35 -8.17 -7.47
N GLU A 84 -10.25 -9.19 -8.32
CA GLU A 84 -9.10 -10.10 -8.32
C GLU A 84 -7.80 -9.36 -8.69
N LEU A 85 -7.82 -8.57 -9.77
CA LEU A 85 -6.67 -7.81 -10.25
C LEU A 85 -6.16 -6.82 -9.19
N ILE A 86 -7.05 -6.03 -8.57
CA ILE A 86 -6.66 -5.11 -7.50
C ILE A 86 -6.06 -5.89 -6.33
N SER A 87 -6.65 -7.02 -5.95
CA SER A 87 -6.18 -7.84 -4.82
C SER A 87 -4.80 -8.44 -5.09
N VAL A 88 -4.57 -8.95 -6.31
CA VAL A 88 -3.29 -9.49 -6.76
C VAL A 88 -2.22 -8.40 -6.79
N HIS A 89 -2.48 -7.28 -7.45
CA HIS A 89 -1.51 -6.20 -7.56
C HIS A 89 -1.19 -5.56 -6.20
N THR A 90 -2.19 -5.42 -5.32
CA THR A 90 -1.99 -4.97 -3.94
C THR A 90 -1.13 -5.96 -3.15
N SER A 91 -1.37 -7.27 -3.30
CA SER A 91 -0.56 -8.32 -2.67
C SER A 91 0.90 -8.31 -3.16
N GLN A 92 1.11 -8.06 -4.45
CA GLN A 92 2.46 -7.90 -5.02
C GLN A 92 3.15 -6.64 -4.48
N LEU A 93 2.42 -5.53 -4.34
CA LEU A 93 2.93 -4.31 -3.72
C LEU A 93 3.34 -4.57 -2.26
N ALA A 94 2.49 -5.23 -1.48
CA ALA A 94 2.79 -5.58 -0.09
C ALA A 94 4.06 -6.44 0.02
N LYS A 95 4.25 -7.41 -0.89
CA LYS A 95 5.49 -8.20 -0.97
C LYS A 95 6.70 -7.30 -1.26
N ARG A 96 6.61 -6.38 -2.22
CA ARG A 96 7.70 -5.45 -2.54
C ARG A 96 8.03 -4.53 -1.37
N GLN A 97 7.02 -4.03 -0.65
CA GLN A 97 7.21 -3.25 0.57
C GLN A 97 7.93 -4.06 1.66
N GLU A 98 7.54 -5.32 1.87
CA GLU A 98 8.23 -6.19 2.84
C GLU A 98 9.70 -6.42 2.43
N THR A 99 9.96 -6.69 1.14
CA THR A 99 11.33 -6.86 0.64
C THR A 99 12.16 -5.58 0.80
N PHE A 100 11.60 -4.42 0.44
CA PHE A 100 12.27 -3.13 0.63
C PHE A 100 12.60 -2.87 2.10
N ASN A 101 11.63 -3.07 3.01
CA ASN A 101 11.86 -2.83 4.43
C ASN A 101 12.97 -3.74 5.00
N LYS A 102 13.00 -5.02 4.60
CA LYS A 102 14.04 -5.95 5.01
C LYS A 102 15.45 -5.55 4.53
N THR A 103 15.56 -4.95 3.35
CA THR A 103 16.87 -4.59 2.78
C THR A 103 17.37 -3.23 3.24
N GLN A 104 16.46 -2.27 3.47
CA GLN A 104 16.83 -0.90 3.86
C GLN A 104 17.02 -0.73 5.37
N PHE A 105 16.28 -1.48 6.19
CA PHE A 105 16.24 -1.25 7.63
C PHE A 105 16.69 -2.49 8.42
N GLN A 106 18.01 -2.68 8.50
CA GLN A 106 18.62 -3.87 9.12
C GLN A 106 18.33 -4.01 10.63
N SER A 107 18.10 -2.90 11.33
CA SER A 107 17.81 -2.85 12.78
C SER A 107 16.31 -2.87 13.11
N THR A 108 15.44 -3.25 12.16
CA THR A 108 13.99 -3.24 12.39
C THR A 108 13.53 -4.35 13.32
N LYS A 109 12.79 -3.99 14.36
CA LYS A 109 12.06 -4.94 15.23
C LYS A 109 10.77 -5.38 14.53
N LYS A 110 10.72 -6.62 14.05
CA LYS A 110 9.51 -7.21 13.45
C LYS A 110 8.69 -7.94 14.50
N LEU A 111 7.55 -7.37 14.87
CA LEU A 111 6.73 -7.83 16.00
C LEU A 111 5.24 -7.78 15.63
N LEU A 112 4.39 -8.53 16.33
CA LEU A 112 2.94 -8.37 16.21
C LEU A 112 2.53 -6.95 16.67
N ALA A 113 1.40 -6.45 16.18
CA ALA A 113 0.96 -5.09 16.50
C ALA A 113 0.87 -4.85 18.02
N ASP A 114 0.27 -5.79 18.76
CA ASP A 114 0.12 -5.70 20.21
C ASP A 114 1.48 -5.70 20.93
N GLU A 115 2.44 -6.49 20.45
CA GLU A 115 3.80 -6.54 20.99
C GLU A 115 4.55 -5.22 20.74
N ILE A 116 4.34 -4.57 19.59
CA ILE A 116 4.90 -3.24 19.30
C ILE A 116 4.37 -2.22 20.30
N TYR A 117 3.06 -2.20 20.55
CA TYR A 117 2.48 -1.28 21.53
C TYR A 117 3.08 -1.48 22.92
N GLN A 118 3.26 -2.74 23.34
CA GLN A 118 3.89 -3.04 24.62
C GLN A 118 5.37 -2.63 24.68
N ASP A 119 6.12 -2.79 23.59
CA ASP A 119 7.53 -2.39 23.53
C ASP A 119 7.69 -0.86 23.59
N ILE A 120 6.84 -0.12 22.86
CA ILE A 120 6.84 1.35 22.87
C ILE A 120 6.49 1.91 24.24
N LEU A 121 5.50 1.32 24.93
CA LEU A 121 5.07 1.80 26.26
C LEU A 121 6.06 1.45 27.39
N LYS A 122 6.97 0.50 27.17
CA LYS A 122 8.01 0.08 28.13
C LYS A 122 9.34 0.80 27.93
N ALA A 123 9.53 1.43 26.77
CA ALA A 123 10.72 2.20 26.41
C ALA A 123 10.61 3.66 26.91
#